data_AF-A0ABC8R2L2-F1
#
_entry.id   AF-A0ABC8R2L2-F1
#
_cell.length_a   1.000
_cell.length_b   1.000
_cell.length_c   1.000
_cell.angle_alpha   90.00
_cell.angle_beta   90.00
_cell.angle_gamma   90.00
#
_symmetry.space_group_name_H-M   'P 1'
#
loop_
_entity.id
_entity.type
_entity.pdbx_description
1 polymer ?
#
loop_
_entity_poly.entity_id
_entity_poly.type
_entity_poly.pdbx_seq_one_letter_code
_entity_poly.pdbx_strand_id
1 'polypeptide(L)'
;MASSVPLLFSSFIFLITSTFAQTPDFPLSVFLQVTKDVSTHQYLTHLNMGTPPVPLKLLVDLGAPFLWINCDQSGLESSSHHPIKCSSLQCSIAKVNCCATPAGHDTKNCLLDPENTITGVVTSGELAEDTIAVELADWHRIGYPSVATIHHFLFSCAPTQLLRGLASGVKGILGLAKTRIALPSQLANTFDFQKKFAICLSSSDGAIFAGGGPYVSLSGTDISRTLVYTPFVSNQDHRLEEYFINVKSIRIKGKRLSFNSSLLSVDQQGRGGTKISTTVPYTTFESTIYETFTRAYIMAASSMNMTRVAPVAPFGVCFNSKTIDNTLVGAAVPVIDLVLQSEMVRWKIYGRNSMVMVSDEVMCLGFLDGGLSPKTSIVIGGYQLEDNLLEFDLRTSMLGFSSSLLMRQTSCSDFKLTSSRFSESI
;
A
#
# COMPACT_ATOMS: atom_id res chain seq x y z
N MET A 1 -75.72 -34.21 -31.89
CA MET A 1 -75.26 -34.92 -30.69
C MET A 1 -73.77 -35.17 -30.83
N ALA A 2 -72.93 -34.39 -30.15
CA ALA A 2 -71.49 -34.55 -30.22
C ALA A 2 -70.88 -34.24 -28.84
N SER A 3 -70.55 -35.33 -28.14
CA SER A 3 -69.38 -35.56 -27.29
C SER A 3 -68.78 -34.37 -26.52
N SER A 4 -69.09 -34.31 -25.22
CA SER A 4 -68.41 -33.50 -24.21
C SER A 4 -67.06 -34.11 -23.79
N VAL A 5 -65.98 -33.35 -23.92
CA VAL A 5 -64.62 -33.67 -23.42
C VAL A 5 -64.46 -33.14 -21.99
N PRO A 6 -63.95 -33.92 -21.01
CA PRO A 6 -63.65 -33.39 -19.69
C PRO A 6 -62.25 -32.76 -19.66
N LEU A 7 -62.18 -31.48 -19.31
CA LEU A 7 -60.93 -30.78 -19.01
C LEU A 7 -60.46 -31.17 -17.61
N LEU A 8 -59.40 -31.98 -17.54
CA LEU A 8 -58.65 -32.27 -16.32
C LEU A 8 -57.83 -31.03 -15.92
N PHE A 9 -58.29 -30.32 -14.90
CA PHE A 9 -57.53 -29.25 -14.25
C PHE A 9 -56.43 -29.88 -13.36
N SER A 10 -55.21 -29.95 -13.88
CA SER A 10 -54.02 -30.29 -13.09
C SER A 10 -53.65 -29.11 -12.20
N SER A 11 -53.86 -29.25 -10.89
CA SER A 11 -53.40 -28.28 -9.90
C SER A 11 -51.90 -28.47 -9.66
N PHE A 12 -51.07 -27.67 -10.32
CA PHE A 12 -49.65 -27.57 -10.01
C PHE A 12 -49.47 -26.82 -8.68
N ILE A 13 -49.30 -27.55 -7.59
CA ILE A 13 -48.86 -27.01 -6.30
C ILE A 13 -47.38 -26.63 -6.47
N PHE A 14 -47.11 -25.34 -6.67
CA PHE A 14 -45.76 -24.79 -6.55
C PHE A 14 -45.35 -24.82 -5.07
N LEU A 15 -44.57 -25.84 -4.69
CA LEU A 15 -43.78 -25.82 -3.46
C LEU A 15 -42.71 -24.73 -3.61
N ILE A 16 -43.01 -23.51 -3.15
CA ILE A 16 -42.00 -22.47 -2.93
C ILE A 16 -41.15 -22.96 -1.76
N THR A 17 -40.06 -23.66 -2.06
CA THR A 17 -38.98 -23.84 -1.10
C THR A 17 -38.37 -22.47 -0.88
N SER A 18 -38.64 -21.86 0.27
CA SER A 18 -37.91 -20.70 0.75
C SER A 18 -36.49 -21.16 1.05
N THR A 19 -35.63 -21.13 0.04
CA THR A 19 -34.19 -21.10 0.28
C THR A 19 -33.93 -19.82 1.08
N PHE A 20 -33.70 -19.97 2.38
CA PHE A 20 -33.02 -18.94 3.16
C PHE A 20 -31.67 -18.74 2.47
N ALA A 21 -31.55 -17.70 1.66
CA ALA A 21 -30.26 -17.17 1.26
C ALA A 21 -29.62 -16.60 2.53
N GLN A 22 -28.93 -17.44 3.29
CA GLN A 22 -27.94 -16.96 4.23
C GLN A 22 -26.73 -16.54 3.40
N THR A 23 -26.54 -15.22 3.25
CA THR A 23 -25.25 -14.54 3.16
C THR A 23 -25.50 -13.04 3.11
N PRO A 24 -24.64 -12.21 3.74
CA PRO A 24 -23.21 -12.45 3.86
C PRO A 24 -22.75 -12.69 5.30
N ASP A 25 -22.11 -13.84 5.53
CA ASP A 25 -20.98 -13.89 6.46
C ASP A 25 -20.00 -12.81 5.99
N PHE A 26 -19.68 -11.83 6.82
CA PHE A 26 -18.72 -10.80 6.45
C PHE A 26 -17.37 -11.46 6.23
N PRO A 27 -16.64 -11.15 5.14
CA PRO A 27 -15.44 -11.88 4.80
C PRO A 27 -14.37 -11.65 5.87
N LEU A 28 -13.77 -12.75 6.36
CA LEU A 28 -12.48 -12.68 7.02
C LEU A 28 -11.51 -11.93 6.09
N SER A 29 -10.71 -11.03 6.65
CA SER A 29 -9.65 -10.34 5.91
C SER A 29 -8.32 -10.65 6.56
N VAL A 30 -7.25 -10.73 5.78
CA VAL A 30 -5.91 -10.82 6.35
C VAL A 30 -5.53 -9.47 6.93
N PHE A 31 -4.97 -9.46 8.13
CA PHE A 31 -4.46 -8.27 8.80
C PHE A 31 -2.96 -8.41 9.04
N LEU A 32 -2.22 -7.34 8.74
CA LEU A 32 -0.81 -7.22 9.11
C LEU A 32 -0.60 -5.88 9.81
N GLN A 33 -0.05 -5.91 11.02
CA GLN A 33 0.39 -4.69 11.70
C GLN A 33 1.59 -4.09 10.97
N VAL A 34 1.58 -2.76 10.84
CA VAL A 34 2.67 -1.98 10.28
C VAL A 34 3.19 -1.04 11.35
N THR A 35 4.51 -0.85 11.39
CA THR A 35 5.16 0.11 12.28
C THR A 35 6.09 1.00 11.46
N LYS A 36 6.23 2.27 11.82
CA LYS A 36 7.21 3.14 11.19
C LYS A 36 8.55 3.08 11.94
N ASP A 37 9.63 2.81 11.23
CA ASP A 37 10.97 2.92 11.78
C ASP A 37 11.37 4.39 11.92
N VAL A 38 11.74 4.79 13.13
CA VAL A 38 12.02 6.20 13.43
C VAL A 38 13.27 6.70 12.70
N SER A 39 14.29 5.85 12.57
CA SER A 39 15.59 6.25 12.00
C SER A 39 15.59 6.36 10.48
N THR A 40 14.88 5.47 9.80
CA THR A 40 14.87 5.36 8.34
C THR A 40 13.57 5.85 7.72
N HIS A 41 12.53 6.06 8.53
CA HIS A 41 11.16 6.37 8.10
C HIS A 41 10.50 5.28 7.24
N GLN A 42 11.06 4.07 7.25
CA GLN A 42 10.54 2.91 6.54
C GLN A 42 9.32 2.33 7.27
N TYR A 43 8.34 1.82 6.50
CA TYR A 43 7.18 1.12 7.06
C TYR A 43 7.46 -0.37 7.08
N LEU A 44 7.41 -0.96 8.27
CA LEU A 44 7.83 -2.33 8.52
C LEU A 44 6.67 -3.16 9.02
N THR A 45 6.65 -4.43 8.62
CA THR A 45 5.66 -5.40 9.08
C THR A 45 6.33 -6.71 9.47
N HIS A 46 5.58 -7.60 10.11
CA HIS A 46 6.02 -8.95 10.45
C HIS A 46 5.20 -9.99 9.71
N LEU A 47 5.87 -11.01 9.19
CA LEU A 47 5.25 -12.17 8.57
C LEU A 47 5.90 -13.44 9.12
N ASN A 48 5.11 -14.38 9.62
CA ASN A 48 5.64 -15.66 10.07
C ASN A 48 5.82 -16.58 8.86
N MET A 49 7.01 -17.17 8.73
CA MET A 49 7.37 -18.00 7.57
C MET A 49 8.17 -19.23 7.99
N GLY A 50 7.96 -20.33 7.28
CA GLY A 50 8.67 -21.59 7.44
C GLY A 50 7.98 -22.60 8.36
N THR A 51 8.60 -23.78 8.46
CA THR A 51 8.23 -24.85 9.40
C THR A 51 9.46 -25.30 10.18
N PRO A 52 9.57 -24.98 11.49
CA PRO A 52 8.61 -24.22 12.31
C PRO A 52 8.51 -22.74 11.89
N PRO A 53 7.38 -22.05 12.18
CA PRO A 53 7.21 -20.64 11.81
C PRO A 53 8.19 -19.71 12.52
N VAL A 54 8.87 -18.85 11.77
CA VAL A 54 9.79 -17.81 12.26
C VAL A 54 9.28 -16.42 11.86
N PRO A 55 9.23 -15.44 12.78
CA PRO A 55 8.81 -14.08 12.45
C PRO A 55 9.87 -13.35 11.61
N LEU A 56 9.47 -12.85 10.46
CA LEU A 56 10.29 -12.04 9.57
C LEU A 56 9.88 -10.58 9.61
N LYS A 57 10.83 -9.71 9.96
CA LYS A 57 10.67 -8.26 9.86
C LYS A 57 10.94 -7.82 8.43
N LEU A 58 9.95 -7.20 7.78
CA LEU A 58 9.95 -6.89 6.35
C LEU A 58 9.64 -5.42 6.10
N LEU A 59 10.31 -4.80 5.13
CA LEU A 59 9.92 -3.49 4.59
C LEU A 59 8.66 -3.66 3.72
N VAL A 60 7.67 -2.79 3.90
CA VAL A 60 6.45 -2.74 3.10
C VAL A 60 6.71 -1.92 1.84
N ASP A 61 6.57 -2.53 0.66
CA ASP A 61 6.78 -1.86 -0.61
C ASP A 61 5.59 -2.04 -1.57
N LEU A 62 4.89 -0.92 -1.83
CA LEU A 62 3.81 -0.85 -2.82
C LEU A 62 4.27 -1.12 -4.26
N GLY A 63 5.52 -0.82 -4.59
CA GLY A 63 6.09 -0.98 -5.92
C GLY A 63 6.74 -2.34 -6.15
N ALA A 64 7.07 -3.09 -5.10
CA ALA A 64 7.77 -4.36 -5.24
C ALA A 64 6.85 -5.48 -5.79
N PRO A 65 7.32 -6.23 -6.82
CA PRO A 65 6.52 -7.23 -7.52
C PRO A 65 6.26 -8.51 -6.72
N PHE A 66 6.99 -8.79 -5.66
CA PHE A 66 6.85 -10.01 -4.87
C PHE A 66 7.52 -9.85 -3.50
N LEU A 67 7.22 -10.77 -2.58
CA LEU A 67 8.03 -10.95 -1.38
C LEU A 67 9.42 -11.43 -1.79
N TRP A 68 10.46 -10.80 -1.26
CA TRP A 68 11.80 -11.39 -1.26
C TRP A 68 12.42 -11.31 0.13
N ILE A 69 13.21 -12.32 0.49
CA ILE A 69 13.89 -12.41 1.78
C ILE A 69 15.34 -12.83 1.60
N ASN A 70 16.22 -12.40 2.50
CA ASN A 70 17.61 -12.83 2.50
C ASN A 70 17.72 -14.29 2.94
N CYS A 71 17.96 -15.23 2.02
CA CYS A 71 18.09 -16.65 2.37
C CYS A 71 19.48 -17.06 2.86
N ASP A 72 20.53 -16.24 2.65
CA ASP A 72 21.90 -16.56 3.07
C ASP A 72 22.07 -16.45 4.61
N GLN A 73 21.34 -15.54 5.24
CA GLN A 73 21.47 -15.21 6.68
C GLN A 73 20.15 -15.22 7.44
N SER A 74 19.04 -15.63 6.81
CA SER A 74 17.76 -15.68 7.51
C SER A 74 17.69 -16.75 8.59
N GLY A 75 18.58 -17.74 8.57
CA GLY A 75 18.46 -18.90 9.46
C GLY A 75 17.14 -19.63 9.27
N LEU A 76 16.48 -19.47 8.10
CA LEU A 76 15.27 -20.20 7.72
C LEU A 76 15.67 -21.64 7.37
N GLU A 77 16.00 -22.44 8.39
CA GLU A 77 15.95 -23.88 8.28
C GLU A 77 14.48 -24.30 8.35
N SER A 78 13.82 -24.27 7.19
CA SER A 78 12.41 -24.60 7.06
C SER A 78 12.25 -25.94 6.33
N SER A 79 11.54 -26.89 6.95
CA SER A 79 11.25 -28.18 6.32
C SER A 79 10.24 -28.08 5.17
N SER A 80 9.56 -26.94 5.03
CA SER A 80 8.60 -26.67 3.94
C SER A 80 9.16 -25.77 2.84
N HIS A 81 10.44 -25.42 2.91
CA HIS A 81 11.10 -24.62 1.88
C HIS A 81 11.42 -25.47 0.64
N HIS A 82 10.93 -25.04 -0.51
CA HIS A 82 11.16 -25.73 -1.78
C HIS A 82 11.53 -24.75 -2.92
N PRO A 83 12.71 -24.90 -3.52
CA PRO A 83 13.05 -24.23 -4.76
C PRO A 83 12.12 -24.56 -5.92
N ILE A 84 11.77 -23.56 -6.72
CA ILE A 84 10.91 -23.75 -7.90
C ILE A 84 11.75 -24.06 -9.12
N LYS A 85 11.49 -25.23 -9.71
CA LYS A 85 12.14 -25.66 -10.95
C LYS A 85 11.72 -24.81 -12.15
N CYS A 86 12.65 -24.64 -13.09
CA CYS A 86 12.38 -24.04 -14.39
C CYS A 86 11.27 -24.80 -15.14
N SER A 87 10.50 -24.10 -15.97
CA SER A 87 9.37 -24.66 -16.75
C SER A 87 8.18 -25.19 -15.92
N SER A 88 8.17 -24.97 -14.60
CA SER A 88 7.00 -25.20 -13.76
C SER A 88 5.89 -24.16 -13.99
N LEU A 89 4.66 -24.48 -13.60
CA LEU A 89 3.56 -23.53 -13.63
C LEU A 89 3.83 -22.31 -12.74
N GLN A 90 4.43 -22.53 -11.56
CA GLN A 90 4.83 -21.48 -10.62
C GLN A 90 5.81 -20.49 -11.27
N CYS A 91 6.82 -21.01 -11.99
CA CYS A 91 7.77 -20.18 -12.72
C CYS A 91 7.10 -19.34 -13.82
N SER A 92 6.12 -19.91 -14.53
CA SER A 92 5.32 -19.19 -15.53
C SER A 92 4.44 -18.11 -14.91
N ILE A 93 3.80 -18.38 -13.76
CA ILE A 93 2.99 -17.41 -13.01
C ILE A 93 3.84 -16.21 -12.57
N ALA A 94 5.09 -16.46 -12.16
CA ALA A 94 6.06 -15.45 -11.80
C ALA A 94 6.59 -14.62 -12.98
N LYS A 95 6.19 -14.94 -14.23
CA LYS A 95 6.62 -14.29 -15.48
C LYS A 95 8.14 -14.25 -15.67
N VAL A 96 8.81 -15.31 -15.24
CA VAL A 96 10.26 -15.42 -15.32
C VAL A 96 10.70 -15.82 -16.72
N ASN A 97 11.75 -15.16 -17.23
CA ASN A 97 12.39 -15.49 -18.52
C ASN A 97 13.76 -16.18 -18.36
N CYS A 98 14.27 -16.32 -17.13
CA CYS A 98 15.63 -16.78 -16.86
C CYS A 98 15.65 -17.98 -15.92
N CYS A 99 16.52 -18.95 -16.22
CA CYS A 99 16.73 -20.13 -15.41
C CYS A 99 18.24 -20.39 -15.29
N ALA A 100 18.70 -20.71 -14.08
CA ALA A 100 20.08 -21.10 -13.84
C ALA A 100 20.17 -22.48 -13.20
N THR A 101 21.29 -23.16 -13.45
CA THR A 101 21.62 -24.41 -12.78
C THR A 101 22.41 -24.09 -11.51
N PRO A 102 21.94 -24.48 -10.31
CA PRO A 102 22.75 -24.40 -9.10
C PRO A 102 24.01 -25.25 -9.23
N ALA A 103 25.11 -24.85 -8.58
CA ALA A 103 26.36 -25.60 -8.61
C ALA A 103 26.15 -27.01 -8.03
N GLY A 104 26.48 -28.05 -8.80
CA GLY A 104 26.37 -29.45 -8.39
C GLY A 104 24.98 -30.09 -8.56
N HIS A 105 24.04 -29.42 -9.23
CA HIS A 105 22.70 -29.96 -9.54
C HIS A 105 22.47 -30.08 -11.06
N ASP A 106 21.71 -31.08 -11.48
CA ASP A 106 21.34 -31.27 -12.90
C ASP A 106 20.11 -30.45 -13.31
N THR A 107 19.33 -29.95 -12.36
CA THR A 107 18.06 -29.25 -12.61
C THR A 107 18.20 -27.75 -12.51
N LYS A 108 17.65 -27.03 -13.50
CA LYS A 108 17.60 -25.57 -13.50
C LYS A 108 16.46 -25.06 -12.62
N ASN A 109 16.75 -24.06 -11.80
CA ASN A 109 15.77 -23.38 -10.97
C ASN A 109 15.37 -22.04 -11.61
N CYS A 110 14.18 -21.59 -11.24
CA CYS A 110 13.56 -20.38 -11.75
C CYS A 110 14.16 -19.16 -11.05
N LEU A 111 14.61 -18.15 -11.80
CA LEU A 111 15.26 -16.97 -11.24
C LEU A 111 14.41 -15.71 -11.39
N LEU A 112 14.29 -14.96 -10.31
CA LEU A 112 13.71 -13.63 -10.26
C LEU A 112 14.81 -12.57 -10.11
N ASP A 113 14.42 -11.32 -10.33
CA ASP A 113 15.27 -10.15 -10.14
C ASP A 113 14.77 -9.33 -8.94
N PRO A 114 14.98 -9.76 -7.68
CA PRO A 114 14.66 -8.94 -6.53
C PRO A 114 15.42 -7.60 -6.57
N GLU A 115 14.68 -6.53 -6.31
CA GLU A 115 15.19 -5.17 -6.22
C GLU A 115 15.10 -4.69 -4.77
N ASN A 116 16.19 -4.10 -4.28
CA ASN A 116 16.12 -3.22 -3.12
C ASN A 116 15.78 -1.81 -3.60
N THR A 117 14.50 -1.45 -3.48
CA THR A 117 13.94 -0.17 -3.94
C THR A 117 14.38 1.05 -3.12
N ILE A 118 15.07 0.85 -1.99
CA ILE A 118 15.73 1.93 -1.23
C ILE A 118 17.07 2.32 -1.88
N THR A 119 17.80 1.35 -2.43
CA THR A 119 19.13 1.58 -3.02
C THR A 119 19.15 1.52 -4.55
N GLY A 120 18.09 1.00 -5.18
CA GLY A 120 18.01 0.73 -6.62
C GLY A 120 18.85 -0.46 -7.08
N VAL A 121 19.40 -1.26 -6.15
CA VAL A 121 20.21 -2.42 -6.49
C VAL A 121 19.31 -3.58 -6.86
N VAL A 122 19.56 -4.16 -8.03
CA VAL A 122 18.91 -5.37 -8.55
C VAL A 122 19.93 -6.49 -8.60
N THR A 123 19.53 -7.69 -8.23
CA THR A 123 20.36 -8.91 -8.31
C THR A 123 19.48 -10.08 -8.74
N SER A 124 20.09 -11.20 -9.09
CA SER A 124 19.37 -12.45 -9.28
C SER A 124 19.05 -13.11 -7.93
N GLY A 125 17.86 -13.65 -7.81
CA GLY A 125 17.36 -14.41 -6.68
C GLY A 125 16.57 -15.63 -7.13
N GLU A 126 16.60 -16.69 -6.35
CA GLU A 126 15.87 -17.91 -6.69
C GLU A 126 14.39 -17.79 -6.33
N LEU A 127 13.49 -18.25 -7.20
CA LEU A 127 12.08 -18.41 -6.86
C LEU A 127 11.92 -19.66 -6.01
N ALA A 128 11.26 -19.52 -4.86
CA ALA A 128 10.97 -20.59 -3.93
C ALA A 128 9.52 -20.50 -3.45
N GLU A 129 9.07 -21.58 -2.82
CA GLU A 129 7.84 -21.62 -2.05
C GLU A 129 8.11 -22.06 -0.61
N ASP A 130 7.32 -21.55 0.33
CA ASP A 130 7.34 -21.99 1.73
C ASP A 130 5.96 -21.75 2.36
N THR A 131 5.79 -22.16 3.62
CA THR A 131 4.60 -21.90 4.42
C THR A 131 4.68 -20.52 5.05
N ILE A 132 3.60 -19.75 5.01
CA ILE A 132 3.43 -18.52 5.80
C ILE A 132 2.23 -18.64 6.73
N ALA A 133 2.25 -17.90 7.85
CA ALA A 133 1.12 -17.77 8.74
C ALA A 133 0.71 -16.30 8.84
N VAL A 134 -0.59 -16.04 8.70
CA VAL A 134 -1.19 -14.69 8.70
C VAL A 134 -2.34 -14.61 9.69
N GLU A 135 -2.53 -13.44 10.29
CA GLU A 135 -3.67 -13.17 11.13
C GLU A 135 -4.89 -12.84 10.27
N LEU A 136 -6.02 -13.44 10.62
CA LEU A 136 -7.33 -13.13 10.05
C LEU A 136 -8.10 -12.23 11.02
N ALA A 137 -8.52 -11.08 10.51
CA ALA A 137 -9.45 -10.19 11.15
C ALA A 137 -10.89 -10.63 10.90
N ASP A 138 -11.55 -11.00 11.99
CA ASP A 138 -13.01 -11.10 12.07
C ASP A 138 -13.55 -9.79 12.64
N TRP A 139 -14.15 -8.97 11.77
CA TRP A 139 -14.71 -7.68 12.16
C TRP A 139 -15.98 -7.77 13.02
N HIS A 140 -16.55 -8.96 13.22
CA HIS A 140 -17.60 -9.21 14.23
C HIS A 140 -17.05 -9.46 15.63
N ARG A 141 -15.83 -9.97 15.73
CA ARG A 141 -15.21 -10.42 16.98
C ARG A 141 -13.86 -9.74 17.16
N ILE A 142 -13.88 -8.41 17.17
CA ILE A 142 -12.68 -7.59 17.45
C ILE A 142 -12.06 -8.09 18.76
N GLY A 143 -10.86 -8.66 18.65
CA GLY A 143 -10.12 -9.26 19.77
C GLY A 143 -10.06 -10.77 19.85
N TYR A 144 -10.56 -11.46 18.84
CA TYR A 144 -10.35 -12.90 18.67
C TYR A 144 -9.68 -13.16 17.32
N PRO A 145 -8.41 -12.74 17.13
CA PRO A 145 -7.69 -13.05 15.91
C PRO A 145 -7.57 -14.58 15.76
N SER A 146 -7.81 -15.05 14.54
CA SER A 146 -7.48 -16.43 14.16
C SER A 146 -6.26 -16.40 13.25
N VAL A 147 -5.50 -17.49 13.22
CA VAL A 147 -4.32 -17.60 12.36
C VAL A 147 -4.63 -18.58 11.24
N ALA A 148 -4.35 -18.18 10.00
CA ALA A 148 -4.41 -19.06 8.85
C ALA A 148 -3.00 -19.38 8.36
N THR A 149 -2.82 -20.63 7.94
CA THR A 149 -1.57 -21.11 7.34
C THR A 149 -1.76 -21.21 5.84
N ILE A 150 -0.87 -20.60 5.07
CA ILE A 150 -0.82 -20.70 3.61
C ILE A 150 0.40 -21.53 3.25
N HIS A 151 0.16 -22.70 2.65
CA HIS A 151 1.21 -23.53 2.08
C HIS A 151 1.58 -23.05 0.69
N HIS A 152 2.81 -23.33 0.25
CA HIS A 152 3.30 -23.05 -1.10
C HIS A 152 3.24 -21.55 -1.48
N PHE A 153 3.46 -20.64 -0.52
CA PHE A 153 3.52 -19.21 -0.80
C PHE A 153 4.79 -18.89 -1.58
N LEU A 154 4.64 -18.29 -2.76
CA LEU A 154 5.75 -17.98 -3.67
C LEU A 154 6.48 -16.71 -3.24
N PHE A 155 7.81 -16.77 -3.23
CA PHE A 155 8.68 -15.63 -2.90
C PHE A 155 10.06 -15.80 -3.55
N SER A 156 10.89 -14.77 -3.50
CA SER A 156 12.28 -14.84 -3.97
C SER A 156 13.29 -14.90 -2.81
N CYS A 157 14.21 -15.85 -2.89
CA CYS A 157 15.44 -15.83 -2.11
C CYS A 157 16.42 -14.82 -2.70
N ALA A 158 16.76 -13.81 -1.91
CA ALA A 158 17.69 -12.75 -2.25
C ALA A 158 19.02 -12.92 -1.49
N PRO A 159 20.14 -12.44 -2.05
CA PRO A 159 21.41 -12.42 -1.35
C PRO A 159 21.50 -11.28 -0.33
N THR A 160 22.37 -11.44 0.67
CA THR A 160 22.55 -10.49 1.78
C THR A 160 22.80 -9.04 1.36
N GLN A 161 23.46 -8.83 0.22
CA GLN A 161 23.76 -7.48 -0.30
C GLN A 161 22.51 -6.61 -0.49
N LEU A 162 21.34 -7.22 -0.74
CA LEU A 162 20.09 -6.47 -0.88
C LEU A 162 19.54 -5.93 0.44
N LEU A 163 20.09 -6.29 1.60
CA LEU A 163 19.64 -5.71 2.88
C LEU A 163 20.19 -4.31 3.15
N ARG A 164 21.14 -3.81 2.34
CA ARG A 164 21.78 -2.51 2.57
C ARG A 164 20.76 -1.37 2.57
N GLY A 165 20.81 -0.51 3.58
CA GLY A 165 19.92 0.65 3.69
C GLY A 165 18.51 0.33 4.21
N LEU A 166 18.16 -0.94 4.38
CA LEU A 166 16.94 -1.32 5.10
C LEU A 166 17.11 -1.09 6.60
N ALA A 167 16.00 -0.86 7.31
CA ALA A 167 15.99 -0.67 8.75
C ALA A 167 16.59 -1.86 9.50
N SER A 168 17.09 -1.62 10.71
CA SER A 168 17.75 -2.65 11.51
C SER A 168 16.85 -3.86 11.74
N GLY A 169 17.42 -5.05 11.53
CA GLY A 169 16.75 -6.34 11.68
C GLY A 169 15.82 -6.72 10.52
N VAL A 170 15.63 -5.87 9.52
CA VAL A 170 14.84 -6.21 8.32
C VAL A 170 15.53 -7.34 7.55
N LYS A 171 14.74 -8.34 7.15
CA LYS A 171 15.20 -9.55 6.45
C LYS A 171 14.77 -9.59 4.98
N GLY A 172 13.99 -8.62 4.52
CA GLY A 172 13.45 -8.61 3.16
C GLY A 172 12.46 -7.50 2.89
N ILE A 173 11.81 -7.56 1.73
CA ILE A 173 10.75 -6.65 1.30
C ILE A 173 9.48 -7.44 1.02
N LEU A 174 8.37 -7.00 1.61
CA LEU A 174 7.02 -7.46 1.29
C LEU A 174 6.45 -6.64 0.12
N GLY A 175 6.37 -7.28 -1.06
CA GLY A 175 5.83 -6.65 -2.25
C GLY A 175 4.31 -6.68 -2.37
N LEU A 176 3.74 -5.51 -2.68
CA LEU A 176 2.29 -5.29 -2.82
C LEU A 176 1.88 -4.83 -4.24
N ALA A 177 2.77 -4.90 -5.24
CA ALA A 177 2.48 -4.42 -6.60
C ALA A 177 1.44 -5.27 -7.37
N LYS A 178 1.09 -4.83 -8.59
CA LYS A 178 0.07 -5.46 -9.46
C LYS A 178 0.57 -6.72 -10.19
N THR A 179 1.21 -7.65 -9.48
CA THR A 179 1.70 -8.91 -10.06
C THR A 179 0.91 -10.11 -9.54
N ARG A 180 1.13 -11.30 -10.12
CA ARG A 180 0.45 -12.53 -9.67
C ARG A 180 1.04 -13.12 -8.39
N ILE A 181 2.31 -12.81 -8.09
CA ILE A 181 3.04 -13.34 -6.94
C ILE A 181 3.30 -12.30 -5.84
N ALA A 182 2.75 -11.08 -5.95
CA ALA A 182 2.66 -10.16 -4.82
C ALA A 182 1.69 -10.69 -3.75
N LEU A 183 1.89 -10.28 -2.49
CA LEU A 183 1.11 -10.77 -1.35
C LEU A 183 -0.42 -10.65 -1.59
N PRO A 184 -0.98 -9.49 -2.02
CA PRO A 184 -2.43 -9.36 -2.18
C PRO A 184 -3.02 -10.33 -3.20
N SER A 185 -2.29 -10.61 -4.29
CA SER A 185 -2.74 -11.53 -5.33
C SER A 185 -2.71 -12.99 -4.89
N GLN A 186 -1.67 -13.40 -4.16
CA GLN A 186 -1.57 -14.76 -3.64
C GLN A 186 -2.65 -15.02 -2.59
N LEU A 187 -2.84 -14.10 -1.63
CA LEU A 187 -3.88 -14.22 -0.60
C LEU A 187 -5.28 -14.24 -1.20
N ALA A 188 -5.57 -13.39 -2.19
CA ALA A 188 -6.87 -13.39 -2.87
C ALA A 188 -7.16 -14.73 -3.55
N ASN A 189 -6.15 -15.36 -4.16
CA ASN A 189 -6.32 -16.68 -4.78
C ASN A 189 -6.46 -17.80 -3.74
N THR A 190 -5.71 -17.75 -2.63
CA THR A 190 -5.74 -18.79 -1.59
C THR A 190 -7.06 -18.80 -0.82
N PHE A 191 -7.59 -17.62 -0.48
CA PHE A 191 -8.79 -17.48 0.34
C PHE A 191 -10.07 -17.18 -0.46
N ASP A 192 -9.97 -17.13 -1.80
CA ASP A 192 -11.06 -16.70 -2.69
C ASP A 192 -11.64 -15.32 -2.31
N PHE A 193 -10.76 -14.41 -1.88
CA PHE A 193 -11.15 -13.04 -1.56
C PHE A 193 -11.27 -12.17 -2.80
N GLN A 194 -11.93 -11.03 -2.65
CA GLN A 194 -11.80 -9.98 -3.64
C GLN A 194 -10.32 -9.58 -3.74
N LYS A 195 -9.84 -9.38 -4.97
CA LYS A 195 -8.46 -8.94 -5.26
C LYS A 195 -8.26 -7.46 -4.91
N LYS A 196 -8.37 -7.18 -3.62
CA LYS A 196 -8.28 -5.88 -2.96
C LYS A 196 -7.37 -5.97 -1.76
N PHE A 197 -6.67 -4.89 -1.49
CA PHE A 197 -6.02 -4.70 -0.21
C PHE A 197 -6.13 -3.22 0.18
N ALA A 198 -5.98 -2.93 1.47
CA ALA A 198 -5.89 -1.56 1.94
C ALA A 198 -4.65 -1.36 2.80
N ILE A 199 -4.10 -0.15 2.78
CA ILE A 199 -3.07 0.28 3.72
C ILE A 199 -3.60 1.48 4.51
N CYS A 200 -3.23 1.53 5.78
CA CYS A 200 -3.45 2.66 6.66
C CYS A 200 -2.15 2.87 7.45
N LEU A 201 -1.30 3.78 6.99
CA LEU A 201 0.01 4.03 7.60
C LEU A 201 -0.12 5.05 8.74
N SER A 202 0.77 4.99 9.72
CA SER A 202 0.84 5.99 10.78
C SER A 202 2.29 6.29 11.16
N SER A 203 2.50 7.36 11.92
CA SER A 203 3.77 7.67 12.57
C SER A 203 4.14 6.63 13.64
N SER A 204 3.18 5.83 14.09
CA SER A 204 3.32 4.77 15.09
C SER A 204 2.87 3.43 14.50
N ASP A 205 1.72 2.92 14.94
CA ASP A 205 1.11 1.70 14.43
C ASP A 205 0.17 2.00 13.26
N GLY A 206 0.30 1.25 12.18
CA GLY A 206 -0.64 1.20 11.07
C GLY A 206 -1.05 -0.24 10.78
N ALA A 207 -1.74 -0.42 9.66
CA ALA A 207 -2.26 -1.71 9.25
C ALA A 207 -2.26 -1.89 7.73
N ILE A 208 -2.12 -3.15 7.30
CA ILE A 208 -2.44 -3.62 5.96
C ILE A 208 -3.58 -4.63 6.09
N PHE A 209 -4.54 -4.55 5.18
CA PHE A 209 -5.67 -5.44 5.07
C PHE A 209 -5.65 -6.12 3.70
N ALA A 210 -5.87 -7.42 3.60
CA ALA A 210 -6.10 -8.09 2.31
C ALA A 210 -7.44 -8.81 2.30
N GLY A 211 -8.17 -8.67 1.18
CA GLY A 211 -9.50 -9.24 0.96
C GLY A 211 -10.63 -8.21 0.89
N GLY A 212 -10.35 -6.94 1.20
CA GLY A 212 -11.31 -5.84 1.17
C GLY A 212 -11.92 -5.52 2.54
N GLY A 213 -12.76 -4.48 2.58
CA GLY A 213 -13.45 -4.05 3.81
C GLY A 213 -14.55 -5.03 4.28
N PRO A 214 -15.18 -4.74 5.43
CA PRO A 214 -15.19 -3.46 6.13
C PRO A 214 -13.86 -3.12 6.83
N TYR A 215 -13.60 -1.83 7.04
CA TYR A 215 -12.41 -1.35 7.76
C TYR A 215 -12.88 -0.69 9.05
N VAL A 216 -13.04 -1.50 10.10
CA VAL A 216 -13.62 -1.06 11.37
C VAL A 216 -12.50 -0.68 12.34
N SER A 217 -12.41 0.60 12.67
CA SER A 217 -11.49 1.08 13.72
C SER A 217 -12.03 0.78 15.12
N LEU A 218 -11.21 0.93 16.16
CA LEU A 218 -11.62 0.74 17.56
C LEU A 218 -12.84 1.57 17.99
N SER A 219 -13.14 2.67 17.30
CA SER A 219 -14.36 3.47 17.53
C SER A 219 -15.64 2.86 16.95
N GLY A 220 -15.55 1.70 16.28
CA GLY A 220 -16.67 1.05 15.59
C GLY A 220 -17.01 1.68 14.23
N THR A 221 -16.23 2.67 13.78
CA THR A 221 -16.48 3.34 12.50
C THR A 221 -15.91 2.52 11.34
N ASP A 222 -16.78 2.10 10.41
CA ASP A 222 -16.40 1.48 9.14
C ASP A 222 -16.04 2.54 8.08
N ILE A 223 -14.75 2.64 7.76
CA ILE A 223 -14.21 3.64 6.85
C ILE A 223 -14.53 3.34 5.38
N SER A 224 -14.78 2.07 5.03
CA SER A 224 -14.96 1.62 3.63
C SER A 224 -16.08 2.37 2.89
N ARG A 225 -17.13 2.76 3.62
CA ARG A 225 -18.32 3.47 3.09
C ARG A 225 -18.06 4.92 2.72
N THR A 226 -16.90 5.45 3.05
CA THR A 226 -16.56 6.87 2.91
C THR A 226 -15.43 7.14 1.93
N LEU A 227 -14.96 6.08 1.26
CA LEU A 227 -13.90 6.15 0.28
C LEU A 227 -14.39 6.86 -0.99
N VAL A 228 -13.53 7.73 -1.51
CA VAL A 228 -13.67 8.32 -2.83
C VAL A 228 -12.73 7.58 -3.77
N TYR A 229 -13.15 7.34 -5.00
CA TYR A 229 -12.41 6.50 -5.92
C TYR A 229 -11.82 7.28 -7.10
N THR A 230 -10.65 6.85 -7.56
CA THR A 230 -10.00 7.32 -8.79
C THR A 230 -9.40 6.13 -9.55
N PRO A 231 -9.43 6.11 -10.89
CA PRO A 231 -8.81 5.02 -11.63
C PRO A 231 -7.29 5.05 -11.51
N PHE A 232 -6.69 3.86 -11.45
CA PHE A 232 -5.26 3.75 -11.70
C PHE A 232 -4.96 4.08 -13.16
N VAL A 233 -3.79 4.67 -13.41
CA VAL A 233 -3.28 4.86 -14.76
C VAL A 233 -2.86 3.48 -15.30
N SER A 234 -3.44 3.10 -16.44
CA SER A 234 -2.95 1.98 -17.26
C SER A 234 -2.11 2.53 -18.40
N ASN A 235 -0.99 1.89 -18.71
CA ASN A 235 -0.32 2.08 -20.00
C ASN A 235 -0.83 1.04 -21.01
N GLN A 236 -0.58 1.28 -22.31
CA GLN A 236 -1.08 0.44 -23.41
C GLN A 236 -0.64 -1.03 -23.32
N ASP A 237 0.45 -1.31 -22.60
CA ASP A 237 0.99 -2.68 -22.46
C ASP A 237 0.73 -3.30 -21.07
N HIS A 238 -0.03 -2.66 -20.18
CA HIS A 238 -0.22 -3.11 -18.78
C HIS A 238 1.09 -3.40 -18.01
N ARG A 239 2.20 -2.76 -18.40
CA ARG A 239 3.54 -2.96 -17.81
C ARG A 239 3.76 -2.18 -16.51
N LEU A 240 2.88 -1.25 -16.16
CA LEU A 240 2.98 -0.53 -14.90
C LEU A 240 2.51 -1.45 -13.76
N GLU A 241 3.45 -2.11 -13.11
CA GLU A 241 3.19 -2.93 -11.92
C GLU A 241 2.96 -2.04 -10.68
N GLU A 242 3.55 -0.83 -10.68
CA GLU A 242 3.39 0.18 -9.64
C GLU A 242 2.06 0.96 -9.74
N TYR A 243 1.66 1.61 -8.64
CA TYR A 243 0.39 2.32 -8.53
C TYR A 243 0.51 3.79 -8.94
N PHE A 244 -0.01 4.10 -10.12
CA PHE A 244 -0.10 5.46 -10.65
C PHE A 244 -1.54 5.98 -10.61
N ILE A 245 -1.70 7.24 -10.25
CA ILE A 245 -2.99 7.96 -10.29
C ILE A 245 -2.91 9.17 -11.21
N ASN A 246 -4.07 9.56 -11.75
CA ASN A 246 -4.15 10.61 -12.75
C ASN A 246 -4.39 11.99 -12.10
N VAL A 247 -3.33 12.58 -11.54
CA VAL A 247 -3.39 13.98 -11.06
C VAL A 247 -3.46 14.92 -12.27
N LYS A 248 -4.51 15.74 -12.34
CA LYS A 248 -4.73 16.71 -13.42
C LYS A 248 -4.26 18.11 -13.09
N SER A 249 -4.27 18.47 -11.81
CA SER A 249 -3.69 19.72 -11.34
C SER A 249 -3.46 19.69 -9.83
N ILE A 250 -2.62 20.61 -9.37
CA ILE A 250 -2.40 20.87 -7.96
C ILE A 250 -3.00 22.23 -7.63
N ARG A 251 -3.67 22.35 -6.49
CA ARG A 251 -4.14 23.63 -5.94
C ARG A 251 -3.56 23.85 -4.56
N ILE A 252 -3.26 25.10 -4.24
CA ILE A 252 -2.86 25.52 -2.88
C ILE A 252 -3.80 26.63 -2.46
N LYS A 253 -4.46 26.47 -1.30
CA LYS A 253 -5.49 27.40 -0.80
C LYS A 253 -6.54 27.70 -1.89
N GLY A 254 -6.97 26.66 -2.60
CA GLY A 254 -7.96 26.72 -3.69
C GLY A 254 -7.45 27.25 -5.04
N LYS A 255 -6.25 27.86 -5.10
CA LYS A 255 -5.67 28.41 -6.34
C LYS A 255 -4.90 27.33 -7.11
N ARG A 256 -5.25 27.13 -8.38
CA ARG A 256 -4.58 26.16 -9.28
C ARG A 256 -3.18 26.63 -9.66
N LEU A 257 -2.21 25.72 -9.59
CA LEU A 257 -0.84 25.96 -10.01
C LEU A 257 -0.73 25.90 -11.54
N SER A 258 0.18 26.71 -12.09
CA SER A 258 0.49 26.75 -13.53
C SER A 258 1.93 26.29 -13.76
N PHE A 259 2.07 25.15 -14.44
CA PHE A 259 3.33 24.54 -14.87
C PHE A 259 3.04 23.62 -16.07
N ASN A 260 4.08 23.02 -16.66
CA ASN A 260 3.91 22.11 -17.79
C ASN A 260 3.10 20.86 -17.38
N SER A 261 1.83 20.80 -17.77
CA SER A 261 0.90 19.72 -17.39
C SER A 261 1.24 18.38 -18.02
N SER A 262 2.07 18.33 -19.08
CA SER A 262 2.52 17.07 -19.67
C SER A 262 3.32 16.21 -18.68
N LEU A 263 4.01 16.84 -17.71
CA LEU A 263 4.73 16.15 -16.64
C LEU A 263 3.80 15.30 -15.76
N LEU A 264 2.51 15.63 -15.67
CA LEU A 264 1.53 14.89 -14.87
C LEU A 264 0.98 13.65 -15.58
N SER A 265 1.27 13.48 -16.87
CA SER A 265 0.86 12.31 -17.64
C SER A 265 2.03 11.35 -17.78
N VAL A 266 1.73 10.06 -17.88
CA VAL A 266 2.73 9.03 -18.16
C VAL A 266 2.92 8.96 -19.68
N ASP A 267 4.15 9.15 -20.16
CA ASP A 267 4.51 9.04 -21.58
C ASP A 267 4.63 7.57 -22.04
N GLN A 268 4.89 7.37 -23.33
CA GLN A 268 5.02 6.02 -23.92
C GLN A 268 6.21 5.23 -23.34
N GLN A 269 7.22 5.92 -22.81
CA GLN A 269 8.38 5.33 -22.16
C GLN A 269 8.16 5.09 -20.66
N GLY A 270 6.94 5.34 -20.15
CA GLY A 270 6.60 5.18 -18.75
C GLY A 270 7.16 6.28 -17.84
N ARG A 271 7.54 7.43 -18.41
CA ARG A 271 8.04 8.58 -17.65
C ARG A 271 6.93 9.59 -17.34
N GLY A 272 7.10 10.35 -16.28
CA GLY A 272 6.14 11.33 -15.81
C GLY A 272 5.08 10.71 -14.89
N GLY A 273 3.92 11.36 -14.77
CA GLY A 273 2.82 10.87 -13.96
C GLY A 273 2.99 11.08 -12.45
N THR A 274 2.03 10.52 -11.70
CA THR A 274 2.02 10.52 -10.23
C THR A 274 1.95 9.09 -9.69
N LYS A 275 2.98 8.66 -8.96
CA LYS A 275 3.07 7.34 -8.32
C LYS A 275 2.83 7.46 -6.81
N ILE A 276 2.29 6.40 -6.20
CA ILE A 276 2.21 6.24 -4.73
C ILE A 276 3.30 5.27 -4.28
N SER A 277 4.06 5.62 -3.24
CA SER A 277 5.17 4.82 -2.74
C SER A 277 5.27 4.86 -1.21
N THR A 278 5.64 3.72 -0.63
CA THR A 278 5.96 3.55 0.79
C THR A 278 7.47 3.57 1.08
N THR A 279 8.30 3.65 0.04
CA THR A 279 9.76 3.57 0.12
C THR A 279 10.45 4.92 0.02
N VAL A 280 9.71 5.97 -0.39
CA VAL A 280 10.12 7.36 -0.19
C VAL A 280 9.37 7.97 1.01
N PRO A 281 10.08 8.59 1.98
CA PRO A 281 9.45 9.06 3.21
C PRO A 281 8.59 10.31 3.00
N TYR A 282 8.99 11.18 2.07
CA TYR A 282 8.30 12.43 1.75
C TYR A 282 8.01 12.48 0.27
N THR A 283 6.94 13.20 -0.10
CA THR A 283 6.58 13.40 -1.49
C THR A 283 7.68 14.16 -2.22
N THR A 284 8.10 13.64 -3.37
CA THR A 284 9.08 14.29 -4.24
C THR A 284 8.40 14.84 -5.49
N PHE A 285 8.79 16.05 -5.90
CA PHE A 285 8.37 16.66 -7.16
C PHE A 285 9.57 16.84 -8.09
N GLU A 286 9.38 16.64 -9.39
CA GLU A 286 10.30 17.14 -10.40
C GLU A 286 10.58 18.64 -10.18
N SER A 287 11.82 19.10 -10.38
CA SER A 287 12.27 20.41 -9.92
C SER A 287 11.41 21.59 -10.38
N THR A 288 10.89 21.60 -11.61
CA THR A 288 10.03 22.71 -12.08
C THR A 288 8.66 22.73 -11.40
N ILE A 289 8.12 21.53 -11.09
CA ILE A 289 6.91 21.39 -10.26
C ILE A 289 7.22 21.83 -8.84
N TYR A 290 8.35 21.40 -8.26
CA TYR A 290 8.78 21.75 -6.91
C TYR A 290 8.91 23.26 -6.71
N GLU A 291 9.59 23.95 -7.62
CA GLU A 291 9.77 25.40 -7.57
C GLU A 291 8.43 26.13 -7.63
N THR A 292 7.55 25.73 -8.56
CA THR A 292 6.21 26.32 -8.69
C THR A 292 5.37 26.07 -7.43
N PHE A 293 5.42 24.86 -6.90
CA PHE A 293 4.71 24.44 -5.71
C PHE A 293 5.16 25.21 -4.46
N THR A 294 6.46 25.23 -4.17
CA THR A 294 7.00 25.91 -2.99
C THR A 294 6.78 27.42 -3.03
N ARG A 295 6.97 28.06 -4.19
CA ARG A 295 6.67 29.49 -4.38
C ARG A 295 5.20 29.80 -4.09
N ALA A 296 4.28 29.00 -4.63
CA ALA A 296 2.85 29.17 -4.38
C ALA A 296 2.47 28.90 -2.92
N TYR A 297 3.09 27.91 -2.28
CA TYR A 297 2.88 27.62 -0.87
C TYR A 297 3.34 28.77 0.02
N ILE A 298 4.53 29.33 -0.22
CA ILE A 298 5.06 30.48 0.53
C ILE A 298 4.11 31.69 0.41
N MET A 299 3.61 31.99 -0.79
CA MET A 299 2.64 33.07 -0.98
C MET A 299 1.33 32.82 -0.22
N ALA A 300 0.81 31.58 -0.24
CA ALA A 300 -0.39 31.23 0.49
C ALA A 300 -0.18 31.31 2.01
N ALA A 301 0.97 30.83 2.50
CA ALA A 301 1.36 30.87 3.91
C ALA A 301 1.54 32.31 4.42
N SER A 302 2.16 33.19 3.64
CA SER A 302 2.29 34.61 3.95
C SER A 302 0.92 35.29 4.09
N SER A 303 -0.05 34.94 3.22
CA SER A 303 -1.44 35.43 3.35
C SER A 303 -2.21 34.85 4.55
N MET A 304 -1.58 33.96 5.33
CA MET A 304 -2.09 33.40 6.59
C MET A 304 -1.22 33.84 7.79
N ASN A 305 -0.39 34.88 7.62
CA ASN A 305 0.52 35.41 8.65
C ASN A 305 1.56 34.41 9.16
N MET A 306 1.86 33.35 8.41
CA MET A 306 2.91 32.41 8.76
C MET A 306 4.28 33.05 8.55
N THR A 307 5.15 32.99 9.56
CA THR A 307 6.50 33.58 9.49
C THR A 307 7.50 32.57 8.94
N ARG A 308 8.13 32.88 7.80
CA ARG A 308 9.19 32.03 7.21
C ARG A 308 10.46 32.09 8.06
N VAL A 309 11.13 30.95 8.22
CA VAL A 309 12.44 30.83 8.88
C VAL A 309 13.44 30.14 7.95
N ALA A 310 14.69 30.04 8.40
CA ALA A 310 15.73 29.34 7.64
C ALA A 310 15.31 27.88 7.35
N PRO A 311 15.56 27.36 6.13
CA PRO A 311 15.31 25.96 5.80
C PRO A 311 16.10 25.02 6.72
N VAL A 312 15.51 23.87 7.07
CA VAL A 312 16.17 22.80 7.82
C VAL A 312 16.18 21.55 6.96
N ALA A 313 17.37 21.05 6.66
CA ALA A 313 17.54 19.88 5.81
C ALA A 313 16.72 18.69 6.34
N PRO A 314 16.08 17.91 5.45
CA PRO A 314 16.14 17.99 3.99
C PRO A 314 15.15 19.00 3.36
N PHE A 315 14.40 19.77 4.14
CA PHE A 315 13.31 20.59 3.65
C PHE A 315 13.74 21.99 3.20
N GLY A 316 13.22 22.44 2.05
CA GLY A 316 13.53 23.76 1.48
C GLY A 316 12.66 24.92 1.99
N VAL A 317 11.54 24.65 2.66
CA VAL A 317 10.60 25.68 3.13
C VAL A 317 10.18 25.39 4.57
N CYS A 318 10.50 26.31 5.48
CA CYS A 318 10.18 26.19 6.89
C CYS A 318 9.58 27.47 7.47
N PHE A 319 8.81 27.32 8.54
CA PHE A 319 8.07 28.38 9.22
C PHE A 319 8.23 28.28 10.73
N ASN A 320 8.06 29.41 11.42
CA ASN A 320 7.99 29.46 12.87
C ASN A 320 6.68 28.81 13.34
N SER A 321 6.81 27.69 14.07
CA SER A 321 5.68 26.90 14.56
C SER A 321 4.78 27.67 15.53
N LYS A 322 5.36 28.59 16.32
CA LYS A 322 4.62 29.39 17.32
C LYS A 322 3.63 30.37 16.69
N THR A 323 3.72 30.60 15.37
CA THR A 323 2.81 31.46 14.61
C THR A 323 1.64 30.71 13.97
N ILE A 324 1.54 29.40 14.22
CA ILE A 324 0.61 28.51 13.52
C ILE A 324 -0.23 27.77 14.55
N ASP A 325 -1.55 27.97 14.48
CA ASP A 325 -2.50 27.29 15.35
C ASP A 325 -2.63 25.80 14.99
N ASN A 326 -3.07 25.00 15.97
CA ASN A 326 -3.39 23.60 15.76
C ASN A 326 -4.88 23.41 15.42
N THR A 327 -5.16 22.45 14.54
CA THR A 327 -6.52 22.01 14.19
C THR A 327 -6.65 20.50 14.36
N LEU A 328 -7.87 19.97 14.22
CA LEU A 328 -8.13 18.52 14.24
C LEU A 328 -7.28 17.73 13.22
N VAL A 329 -6.95 18.35 12.08
CA VAL A 329 -6.16 17.75 10.99
C VAL A 329 -4.72 18.29 10.96
N GLY A 330 -4.17 18.61 12.13
CA GLY A 330 -2.83 19.16 12.32
C GLY A 330 -2.78 20.68 12.16
N ALA A 331 -1.62 21.21 11.81
CA ALA A 331 -1.37 22.65 11.75
C ALA A 331 -2.33 23.41 10.80
N ALA A 332 -2.75 24.62 11.19
CA ALA A 332 -3.61 25.51 10.42
C ALA A 332 -2.83 26.19 9.27
N VAL A 333 -2.55 25.44 8.21
CA VAL A 333 -1.71 25.86 7.08
C VAL A 333 -2.44 25.79 5.73
N PRO A 334 -1.87 26.31 4.62
CA PRO A 334 -2.48 26.19 3.30
C PRO A 334 -2.78 24.73 2.92
N VAL A 335 -4.05 24.42 2.68
CA VAL A 335 -4.48 23.11 2.19
C VAL A 335 -4.02 22.92 0.75
N ILE A 336 -3.49 21.73 0.46
CA ILE A 336 -3.08 21.31 -0.88
C ILE A 336 -4.14 20.34 -1.41
N ASP A 337 -4.66 20.60 -2.62
CA ASP A 337 -5.53 19.67 -3.32
C ASP A 337 -4.80 19.04 -4.51
N LEU A 338 -4.73 17.72 -4.57
CA LEU A 338 -4.45 16.99 -5.81
C LEU A 338 -5.79 16.76 -6.52
N VAL A 339 -6.03 17.47 -7.62
CA VAL A 339 -7.23 17.30 -8.43
C VAL A 339 -7.03 16.09 -9.34
N LEU A 340 -7.96 15.13 -9.28
CA LEU A 340 -7.86 13.85 -9.99
C LEU A 340 -8.70 13.89 -11.28
N GLN A 341 -9.55 12.89 -11.53
CA GLN A 341 -10.31 12.76 -12.78
C GLN A 341 -11.34 13.87 -13.03
N SER A 342 -11.74 14.63 -12.02
CA SER A 342 -12.62 15.79 -12.14
C SER A 342 -12.34 16.80 -11.03
N GLU A 343 -12.82 18.04 -11.21
CA GLU A 343 -12.68 19.11 -10.20
C GLU A 343 -13.37 18.79 -8.86
N MET A 344 -14.31 17.84 -8.86
CA MET A 344 -15.00 17.38 -7.64
C MET A 344 -14.19 16.34 -6.87
N VAL A 345 -13.36 15.55 -7.55
CA VAL A 345 -12.58 14.47 -6.95
C VAL A 345 -11.18 14.98 -6.63
N ARG A 346 -10.96 15.28 -5.35
CA ARG A 346 -9.72 15.88 -4.85
C ARG A 346 -9.19 15.09 -3.66
N TRP A 347 -7.91 14.74 -3.71
CA TRP A 347 -7.18 14.31 -2.52
C TRP A 347 -6.67 15.56 -1.82
N LYS A 348 -7.19 15.81 -0.61
CA LYS A 348 -6.81 16.95 0.21
C LYS A 348 -5.70 16.57 1.19
N ILE A 349 -4.62 17.35 1.19
CA ILE A 349 -3.50 17.19 2.11
C ILE A 349 -3.55 18.38 3.09
N TYR A 350 -3.82 18.07 4.35
CA TYR A 350 -3.94 19.02 5.46
C TYR A 350 -2.60 19.18 6.21
N GLY A 351 -2.57 20.03 7.24
CA GLY A 351 -1.38 20.31 8.04
C GLY A 351 -0.68 19.07 8.55
N ARG A 352 -1.43 18.08 9.04
CA ARG A 352 -0.90 16.78 9.53
C ARG A 352 -0.01 16.08 8.50
N ASN A 353 -0.37 16.12 7.22
CA ASN A 353 0.33 15.41 6.15
C ASN A 353 1.19 16.32 5.27
N SER A 354 1.17 17.64 5.49
CA SER A 354 1.96 18.61 4.72
C SER A 354 3.10 19.22 5.51
N MET A 355 3.00 19.30 6.83
CA MET A 355 3.99 19.96 7.68
C MET A 355 4.66 18.97 8.62
N VAL A 356 5.99 19.04 8.71
CA VAL A 356 6.84 18.22 9.57
C VAL A 356 7.35 19.09 10.70
N MET A 357 7.10 18.67 11.94
CA MET A 357 7.69 19.32 13.13
C MET A 357 9.17 18.92 13.23
N VAL A 358 10.09 19.87 13.14
CA VAL A 358 11.55 19.60 13.17
C VAL A 358 12.16 19.97 14.52
N SER A 359 11.56 20.94 15.21
CA SER A 359 11.84 21.31 16.60
C SER A 359 10.60 22.00 17.17
N ASP A 360 10.61 22.37 18.45
CA ASP A 360 9.49 23.09 19.08
C ASP A 360 9.20 24.46 18.42
N GLU A 361 10.16 25.02 17.68
CA GLU A 361 10.05 26.36 17.08
C GLU A 361 9.93 26.34 15.55
N VAL A 362 10.21 25.21 14.90
CA VAL A 362 10.32 25.14 13.44
C VAL A 362 9.56 23.95 12.89
N MET A 363 8.62 24.24 11.97
CA MET A 363 8.01 23.24 11.10
C MET A 363 8.31 23.50 9.63
N CYS A 364 8.48 22.43 8.88
CA CYS A 364 8.85 22.49 7.48
C CYS A 364 7.82 21.82 6.58
N LEU A 365 7.70 22.32 5.35
CA LEU A 365 6.87 21.74 4.31
C LEU A 365 7.50 20.40 3.89
N GLY A 366 6.78 19.29 4.15
CA GLY A 366 7.24 17.91 3.97
C GLY A 366 7.23 17.42 2.52
N PHE A 367 7.76 18.24 1.61
CA PHE A 367 7.88 17.95 0.18
C PHE A 367 9.31 18.27 -0.26
N LEU A 368 9.87 17.43 -1.13
CA LEU A 368 11.28 17.50 -1.55
C LEU A 368 11.41 17.70 -3.05
N ASP A 369 12.53 18.28 -3.46
CA ASP A 369 12.95 18.35 -4.86
C ASP A 369 13.50 16.98 -5.27
N GLY A 370 12.87 16.34 -6.25
CA GLY A 370 13.27 15.07 -6.83
C GLY A 370 14.35 15.19 -7.92
N GLY A 371 14.77 16.42 -8.22
CA GLY A 371 15.77 16.71 -9.24
C GLY A 371 15.17 16.90 -10.64
N LEU A 372 16.06 17.17 -11.59
CA LEU A 372 15.72 17.37 -12.99
C LEU A 372 15.50 16.02 -13.69
N SER A 373 14.39 15.90 -14.42
CA SER A 373 14.06 14.71 -15.23
C SER A 373 14.04 13.38 -14.46
N PRO A 374 13.40 13.28 -13.27
CA PRO A 374 13.18 12.00 -12.63
C PRO A 374 12.29 11.12 -13.52
N LYS A 375 12.40 9.79 -13.39
CA LYS A 375 11.53 8.87 -14.13
C LYS A 375 10.05 9.17 -13.88
N THR A 376 9.68 9.49 -12.65
CA THR A 376 8.31 9.86 -12.27
C THR A 376 8.28 11.29 -11.76
N SER A 377 7.39 12.13 -12.29
CA SER A 377 7.33 13.56 -11.96
C SER A 377 6.87 13.83 -10.52
N ILE A 378 5.96 13.00 -10.00
CA ILE A 378 5.46 13.12 -8.63
C ILE A 378 5.45 11.73 -7.98
N VAL A 379 6.14 11.58 -6.86
CA VAL A 379 6.05 10.37 -6.05
C VAL A 379 5.46 10.75 -4.71
N ILE A 380 4.22 10.36 -4.44
CA ILE A 380 3.56 10.57 -3.15
C ILE A 380 4.18 9.60 -2.14
N GLY A 381 4.86 10.16 -1.16
CA GLY A 381 5.62 9.41 -0.15
C GLY A 381 4.84 9.13 1.13
N GLY A 382 5.42 8.29 1.97
CA GLY A 382 4.80 7.74 3.18
C GLY A 382 4.15 8.77 4.10
N TYR A 383 4.83 9.88 4.39
CA TYR A 383 4.30 10.94 5.26
C TYR A 383 2.96 11.51 4.79
N GLN A 384 2.75 11.58 3.47
CA GLN A 384 1.49 12.04 2.88
C GLN A 384 0.40 10.96 2.88
N LEU A 385 0.76 9.68 3.06
CA LEU A 385 -0.17 8.55 3.16
C LEU A 385 -0.62 8.30 4.60
N GLU A 386 0.14 8.78 5.59
CA GLU A 386 -0.18 8.57 7.02
C GLU A 386 -1.58 9.10 7.38
N ASP A 387 -2.29 8.38 8.24
CA ASP A 387 -3.64 8.68 8.71
C ASP A 387 -4.66 8.87 7.56
N ASN A 388 -4.42 8.23 6.41
CA ASN A 388 -5.35 8.06 5.30
C ASN A 388 -5.48 6.56 4.99
N LEU A 389 -6.71 6.09 4.80
CA LEU A 389 -6.96 4.72 4.36
C LEU A 389 -6.99 4.69 2.83
N LEU A 390 -6.17 3.83 2.23
CA LEU A 390 -6.06 3.64 0.78
C LEU A 390 -6.43 2.21 0.43
N GLU A 391 -7.53 2.01 -0.28
CA GLU A 391 -7.96 0.72 -0.83
C GLU A 391 -7.51 0.59 -2.29
N PHE A 392 -6.71 -0.43 -2.57
CA PHE A 392 -6.24 -0.78 -3.90
C PHE A 392 -7.13 -1.90 -4.46
N ASP A 393 -8.09 -1.54 -5.29
CA ASP A 393 -8.95 -2.50 -5.98
C ASP A 393 -8.32 -2.93 -7.30
N LEU A 394 -7.62 -4.07 -7.28
CA LEU A 394 -6.88 -4.57 -8.44
C LEU A 394 -7.79 -5.22 -9.48
N ARG A 395 -9.03 -5.56 -9.11
CA ARG A 395 -10.02 -6.11 -10.04
C ARG A 395 -10.63 -5.00 -10.89
N THR A 396 -11.00 -3.89 -10.27
CA THR A 396 -11.61 -2.75 -10.99
C THR A 396 -10.59 -1.70 -11.44
N SER A 397 -9.31 -1.89 -11.07
CA SER A 397 -8.22 -0.95 -11.34
C SER A 397 -8.49 0.46 -10.77
N MET A 398 -8.96 0.51 -9.53
CA MET A 398 -9.32 1.75 -8.83
C MET A 398 -8.55 1.88 -7.51
N LEU A 399 -8.20 3.12 -7.16
CA LEU A 399 -7.79 3.51 -5.82
C LEU A 399 -8.98 4.14 -5.10
N GLY A 400 -9.43 3.52 -4.02
CA GLY A 400 -10.25 4.16 -3.00
C GLY A 400 -9.34 4.89 -2.01
N PHE A 401 -9.65 6.13 -1.66
CA PHE A 401 -8.93 6.87 -0.64
C PHE A 401 -9.90 7.59 0.29
N SER A 402 -9.57 7.63 1.57
CA SER A 402 -10.28 8.45 2.55
C SER A 402 -9.79 9.90 2.49
N SER A 403 -10.54 10.82 3.09
CA SER A 403 -9.90 12.03 3.65
C SER A 403 -9.10 11.66 4.90
N SER A 404 -8.32 12.59 5.46
CA SER A 404 -7.63 12.36 6.73
C SER A 404 -8.60 11.78 7.78
N LEU A 405 -8.25 10.62 8.33
CA LEU A 405 -9.06 9.90 9.31
C LEU A 405 -9.28 10.72 10.57
N LEU A 406 -8.37 11.65 10.87
CA LEU A 406 -8.47 12.56 12.01
C LEU A 406 -9.75 13.43 11.95
N MET A 407 -10.27 13.73 10.75
CA MET A 407 -11.57 14.42 10.62
C MET A 407 -12.74 13.62 11.20
N ARG A 408 -12.58 12.30 11.35
CA ARG A 408 -13.55 11.36 11.89
C ARG A 408 -13.19 10.92 13.31
N GLN A 409 -12.26 11.63 13.97
CA GLN A 409 -11.79 11.29 15.33
C GLN A 409 -11.27 9.85 15.43
N THR A 410 -10.59 9.38 14.38
CA THR A 410 -9.92 8.07 14.32
C THR A 410 -8.60 8.22 13.56
N SER A 411 -7.73 7.24 13.65
CA SER A 411 -6.39 7.23 13.06
C SER A 411 -6.05 5.84 12.54
N CYS A 412 -4.97 5.73 11.78
CA CYS A 412 -4.51 4.41 11.36
C CYS A 412 -4.02 3.54 12.52
N SER A 413 -3.62 4.15 13.65
CA SER A 413 -3.26 3.44 14.87
C SER A 413 -4.46 2.85 15.62
N ASP A 414 -5.68 3.23 15.26
CA ASP A 414 -6.90 2.68 15.84
C ASP A 414 -7.36 1.38 15.15
N PHE A 415 -6.59 0.86 14.20
CA PHE A 415 -6.82 -0.47 13.64
C PHE A 415 -5.91 -1.47 14.36
N LYS A 416 -6.48 -2.22 15.31
CA LYS A 416 -5.75 -3.23 16.08
C LYS A 416 -6.60 -4.50 16.17
N LEU A 417 -5.96 -5.65 15.94
CA LEU A 417 -6.45 -6.92 16.44
C LEU A 417 -6.04 -7.00 17.90
N THR A 418 -6.98 -6.91 18.82
CA THR A 418 -6.68 -7.03 20.25
C THR A 418 -6.10 -8.42 20.52
N SER A 419 -4.80 -8.51 20.81
CA SER A 419 -4.18 -9.65 21.48
C SER A 419 -3.35 -9.16 22.67
N SER A 420 -4.02 -8.73 23.74
CA SER A 420 -3.37 -8.57 25.04
C SER A 420 -3.04 -9.94 25.65
N ARG A 421 -2.18 -10.75 24.99
CA ARG A 421 -1.71 -12.02 25.58
C ARG A 421 -0.50 -12.75 24.96
N PHE A 422 0.36 -12.12 24.16
CA PHE A 422 1.60 -12.78 23.69
C PHE A 422 2.89 -11.95 23.81
N SER A 423 2.93 -10.93 24.66
CA SER A 423 4.15 -10.11 24.86
C SER A 423 4.66 -10.05 26.30
N GLU A 424 4.40 -11.07 27.13
CA GLU A 424 5.08 -11.26 28.42
C GLU A 424 5.16 -12.76 28.75
N SER A 425 6.11 -13.48 28.16
CA SER A 425 6.75 -14.68 28.73
C SER A 425 7.65 -15.34 27.69
N ILE A 426 8.84 -14.76 27.45
CA ILE A 426 10.13 -15.48 27.40
C ILE A 426 11.18 -14.56 28.01
#